data_AF-A0A535RRB9-F1
#
_entry.id   AF-A0A535RRB9-F1
#
_cell.length_a   1.000
_cell.length_b   1.000
_cell.length_c   1.000
_cell.angle_alpha   90.00
_cell.angle_beta   90.00
_cell.angle_gamma   90.00
#
_symmetry.space_group_name_H-M   'P 1'
#
loop_
_entity.id
_entity.type
_entity.pdbx_description
1 polymer ?
#
loop_
_entity_poly.entity_id
_entity_poly.type
_entity_poly.pdbx_seq_one_letter_code
_entity_poly.pdbx_strand_id
1 'polypeptide(L)'
;MQSPDTVVLVHGLWMTPRSWEHWVAHYEGVGYKVLTPAYPGLEVEVEALRADPSPIANVTVPATVSYLEEIIGGLDSPPIIMGHSFGGALTQILLDK
;
A
#
# COMPACT_ATOMS: atom_id res chain seq x y z
N MET A 1 -22.79 4.06 -9.14
CA MET A 1 -21.68 3.25 -8.60
C MET A 1 -21.93 3.06 -7.12
N GLN A 2 -21.64 1.88 -6.59
CA GLN A 2 -21.68 1.64 -5.14
C GLN A 2 -20.63 2.54 -4.48
N SER A 3 -20.91 3.04 -3.27
CA SER A 3 -19.90 3.78 -2.50
C SER A 3 -18.73 2.84 -2.20
N PRO A 4 -17.48 3.30 -2.32
CA PRO A 4 -16.32 2.48 -1.98
C PRO A 4 -16.39 2.08 -0.50
N ASP A 5 -16.10 0.82 -0.22
CA ASP A 5 -16.06 0.24 1.14
C ASP A 5 -14.63 -0.08 1.61
N THR A 6 -13.66 0.03 0.70
CA THR A 6 -12.26 -0.35 0.93
C THR A 6 -11.34 0.86 0.72
N VAL A 7 -10.40 1.05 1.65
CA VAL A 7 -9.31 2.04 1.57
C VAL A 7 -7.98 1.31 1.43
N VAL A 8 -7.22 1.60 0.38
CA VAL A 8 -5.85 1.09 0.17
C VAL A 8 -4.85 2.21 0.49
N LEU A 9 -4.03 1.99 1.52
CA LEU A 9 -3.04 2.96 2.02
C LEU A 9 -1.64 2.58 1.51
N VAL A 10 -1.13 3.33 0.54
CA VAL A 10 0.18 3.11 -0.11
C VAL A 10 1.24 3.98 0.59
N HIS A 11 2.17 3.33 1.30
CA HIS A 11 3.22 4.00 2.06
C HIS A 11 4.28 4.68 1.17
N GLY A 12 5.09 5.58 1.75
CA GLY A 12 6.21 6.20 1.03
C GLY A 12 7.46 5.33 0.96
N LEU A 13 8.53 5.85 0.36
CA LEU A 13 9.86 5.24 0.48
C LEU A 13 10.32 5.26 1.95
N TRP A 14 11.03 4.21 2.33
CA TRP A 14 11.67 4.00 3.65
C TRP A 14 10.67 3.85 4.80
N MET A 15 9.45 3.46 4.44
CA MET A 15 8.35 3.20 5.34
C MET A 15 7.90 1.75 5.15
N THR A 16 7.15 1.23 6.12
CA THR A 16 6.41 -0.03 6.03
C THR A 16 4.93 0.24 6.33
N PRO A 17 4.03 -0.73 6.10
CA PRO A 17 2.62 -0.64 6.49
C PRO A 17 2.38 -0.18 7.93
N ARG A 18 3.31 -0.46 8.86
CA ARG A 18 3.22 -0.04 10.26
C ARG A 18 2.99 1.47 10.42
N SER A 19 3.45 2.28 9.47
CA SER A 19 3.22 3.74 9.47
C SER A 19 1.74 4.15 9.42
N TRP A 20 0.87 3.22 9.01
CA TRP A 20 -0.56 3.42 8.88
C TRP A 20 -1.37 2.84 10.05
N GLU A 21 -0.77 2.28 11.10
CA GLU A 21 -1.49 1.53 12.15
C GLU A 21 -2.64 2.33 12.79
N HIS A 22 -2.45 3.63 13.02
CA HIS A 22 -3.50 4.51 13.55
C HIS A 22 -4.55 4.92 12.51
N TRP A 23 -4.18 4.97 11.23
CA TRP A 23 -5.11 5.23 10.13
C TRP A 23 -5.98 4.03 9.82
N VAL A 24 -5.42 2.82 9.94
CA VAL A 24 -6.19 1.56 9.90
C VAL A 24 -7.27 1.60 10.98
N ALA A 25 -6.89 1.81 12.24
CA ALA A 25 -7.84 1.90 13.35
C ALA A 25 -8.91 2.99 13.13
N HIS A 26 -8.53 4.14 12.58
CA HIS A 26 -9.46 5.23 12.29
C HIS A 26 -10.50 4.83 11.22
N TYR A 27 -10.05 4.31 10.07
CA TYR A 27 -10.94 4.00 8.95
C TYR A 27 -11.79 2.76 9.20
N GLU A 28 -11.24 1.74 9.85
CA GLU A 28 -12.03 0.58 10.31
C GLU A 28 -13.09 1.01 11.32
N GLY A 29 -12.76 1.95 12.22
CA GLY A 29 -13.69 2.52 13.20
C GLY A 29 -14.90 3.25 12.59
N VAL A 30 -14.83 3.63 11.31
CA VAL A 30 -15.95 4.25 10.57
C VAL A 30 -16.51 3.36 9.45
N GLY A 31 -16.17 2.07 9.46
CA GLY A 31 -16.82 1.04 8.64
C GLY A 31 -16.13 0.69 7.31
N TYR A 32 -14.90 1.15 7.07
CA TYR A 32 -14.13 0.73 5.90
C TYR A 32 -13.34 -0.54 6.16
N LYS A 33 -13.19 -1.38 5.13
CA LYS A 33 -12.08 -2.33 5.04
C LYS A 33 -10.80 -1.55 4.72
N VAL A 34 -9.70 -1.83 5.41
CA VAL A 34 -8.43 -1.13 5.15
C VAL A 34 -7.35 -2.13 4.73
N LEU A 35 -6.67 -1.82 3.63
CA LEU A 35 -5.52 -2.57 3.14
C LEU A 35 -4.28 -1.67 3.23
N THR A 36 -3.20 -2.20 3.80
CA THR A 36 -1.91 -1.54 3.92
C THR A 36 -0.83 -2.42 3.31
N PRO A 37 -0.82 -2.61 1.97
CA PRO A 37 0.15 -3.50 1.35
C PRO A 37 1.58 -3.00 1.57
N ALA A 38 2.46 -3.90 1.97
CA ALA A 38 3.91 -3.67 1.88
C ALA A 38 4.33 -3.70 0.41
N TYR A 39 5.46 -3.09 0.10
CA TYR A 39 6.12 -3.36 -1.19
C TYR A 39 6.69 -4.79 -1.21
N PRO A 40 6.85 -5.40 -2.40
CA PRO A 40 7.39 -6.76 -2.50
C PRO A 40 8.71 -6.93 -1.74
N GLY A 41 8.72 -7.89 -0.82
CA GLY A 41 9.88 -8.21 0.03
C GLY A 41 9.99 -7.36 1.31
N LEU A 42 9.08 -6.41 1.55
CA LEU A 42 9.01 -5.57 2.74
C LEU A 42 7.91 -6.01 3.73
N GLU A 43 7.40 -7.24 3.59
CA GLU A 43 6.36 -7.81 4.46
C GLU A 43 6.87 -8.18 5.87
N VAL A 44 8.19 -8.16 6.06
CA VAL A 44 8.85 -8.43 7.34
C VAL A 44 8.90 -7.18 8.23
N GLU A 45 9.16 -7.39 9.52
CA GLU A 45 9.26 -6.27 10.46
C GLU A 45 10.46 -5.35 10.16
N VAL A 46 10.33 -4.09 10.58
CA VAL A 46 11.33 -3.03 10.34
C VAL A 46 12.72 -3.44 10.82
N GLU A 47 12.80 -4.18 11.92
CA GLU A 47 14.05 -4.69 12.49
C GLU A 47 14.75 -5.67 11.54
N ALA A 48 14.01 -6.53 10.85
CA ALA A 48 14.55 -7.47 9.87
C ALA A 48 15.04 -6.74 8.61
N LEU A 49 14.29 -5.75 8.12
CA LEU A 49 14.71 -4.91 6.99
C LEU A 49 15.96 -4.06 7.30
N ARG A 50 16.15 -3.69 8.57
CA ARG A 50 17.37 -3.01 9.02
C ARG A 50 18.56 -3.95 9.10
N ALA A 51 18.33 -5.21 9.49
CA ALA A 51 19.37 -6.23 9.54
C ALA A 51 19.81 -6.68 8.15
N ASP A 52 18.87 -6.79 7.20
CA ASP A 52 19.13 -7.05 5.79
C ASP A 52 18.33 -6.09 4.88
N PRO A 53 18.97 -5.04 4.35
CA PRO A 53 18.30 -4.07 3.49
C PRO A 53 18.20 -4.52 2.02
N SER A 54 18.65 -5.73 1.68
CA SER A 54 18.64 -6.24 0.30
C SER A 54 17.24 -6.19 -0.36
N PRO A 55 16.13 -6.49 0.34
CA PRO A 55 14.79 -6.33 -0.24
C PRO A 55 14.49 -4.88 -0.66
N ILE A 56 14.89 -3.90 0.14
CA ILE A 56 14.73 -2.47 -0.16
C ILE A 56 15.58 -2.07 -1.37
N ALA A 57 16.80 -2.61 -1.47
CA ALA A 57 17.69 -2.31 -2.60
C ALA A 57 17.22 -2.93 -3.93
N ASN A 58 16.54 -4.08 -3.86
CA ASN A 58 16.15 -4.86 -5.03
C ASN A 58 14.72 -4.59 -5.52
N VAL A 59 13.85 -4.01 -4.68
CA VAL A 59 12.48 -3.69 -5.09
C VAL A 59 12.47 -2.61 -6.18
N THR A 60 11.61 -2.79 -7.18
CA THR A 60 11.54 -1.89 -8.34
C THR A 60 10.15 -1.28 -8.48
N VAL A 61 10.07 -0.08 -9.05
CA VAL A 61 8.79 0.60 -9.30
C VAL A 61 7.82 -0.26 -10.11
N PRO A 62 8.21 -0.88 -11.25
CA PRO A 62 7.27 -1.70 -12.01
C PRO A 62 6.75 -2.90 -11.21
N ALA A 63 7.62 -3.58 -10.45
CA ALA A 63 7.19 -4.71 -9.61
C ALA A 63 6.21 -4.25 -8.52
N THR A 64 6.47 -3.12 -7.88
CA THR A 64 5.56 -2.56 -6.87
C THR A 64 4.22 -2.17 -7.48
N VAL A 65 4.20 -1.51 -8.64
CA VAL A 65 2.94 -1.12 -9.31
C VAL A 65 2.14 -2.37 -9.69
N SER A 66 2.76 -3.36 -10.34
CA SER A 66 2.07 -4.61 -10.71
C SER A 66 1.51 -5.36 -9.51
N TYR A 67 2.23 -5.37 -8.38
CA TYR A 67 1.73 -5.98 -7.15
C TYR A 67 0.52 -5.22 -6.57
N LEU A 68 0.55 -3.89 -6.56
CA LEU A 68 -0.58 -3.07 -6.13
C LEU A 68 -1.79 -3.21 -7.06
N GLU A 69 -1.58 -3.30 -8.37
CA GLU A 69 -2.62 -3.57 -9.38
C GLU A 69 -3.32 -4.91 -9.11
N GLU A 70 -2.55 -5.97 -8.80
CA GLU A 70 -3.13 -7.28 -8.48
C GLU A 70 -4.03 -7.21 -7.23
N ILE A 71 -3.56 -6.54 -6.17
CA ILE A 71 -4.34 -6.36 -4.95
C ILE A 71 -5.64 -5.59 -5.21
N ILE A 72 -5.54 -4.47 -5.94
CA ILE A 72 -6.70 -3.61 -6.25
C ILE A 72 -7.67 -4.31 -7.20
N GLY A 73 -7.16 -5.01 -8.23
CA GLY A 73 -7.96 -5.75 -9.20
C GLY A 73 -8.69 -6.96 -8.61
N GLY A 74 -8.23 -7.47 -7.46
CA GLY A 74 -8.90 -8.52 -6.70
C GLY A 74 -10.06 -8.05 -5.82
N LEU A 75 -10.38 -6.75 -5.78
CA LEU A 75 -11.48 -6.20 -4.99
C LEU A 75 -12.82 -6.23 -5.74
N ASP A 76 -13.90 -6.47 -5.01
CA ASP A 76 -15.26 -6.53 -5.57
C ASP A 76 -15.77 -5.16 -6.08
N SER A 77 -15.18 -4.07 -5.58
CA SER A 77 -15.52 -2.70 -5.98
C SER A 77 -14.28 -1.79 -6.01
N PRO A 78 -14.30 -0.70 -6.80
CA PRO A 78 -13.19 0.25 -6.84
C PRO A 78 -12.91 0.86 -5.46
N PRO A 79 -11.67 0.78 -4.93
CA PRO A 79 -11.36 1.31 -3.61
C PRO A 79 -11.07 2.82 -3.63
N ILE A 80 -10.96 3.41 -2.44
CA ILE A 80 -10.25 4.68 -2.25
C ILE A 80 -8.75 4.35 -2.14
N ILE A 81 -7.90 4.99 -2.94
CA ILE A 81 -6.44 4.84 -2.86
C ILE A 81 -5.84 6.10 -2.25
N MET A 82 -5.09 5.96 -1.16
CA MET A 82 -4.34 7.04 -0.53
C MET A 82 -2.85 6.74 -0.58
N GLY A 83 -2.10 7.56 -1.31
CA GLY A 83 -0.65 7.46 -1.39
C GLY A 83 0.06 8.60 -0.66
N HIS A 84 1.04 8.27 0.19
CA HIS A 84 1.91 9.26 0.82
C HIS A 84 3.27 9.35 0.12
N SER A 85 3.76 10.57 -0.12
CA SER A 85 5.09 10.82 -0.73
C SER A 85 5.23 10.05 -2.05
N PHE A 86 6.25 9.20 -2.21
CA PHE A 86 6.41 8.34 -3.38
C PHE A 86 5.24 7.38 -3.60
N GLY A 87 4.55 6.94 -2.54
CA GLY A 87 3.29 6.19 -2.66
C GLY A 87 2.18 6.98 -3.37
N GLY A 88 2.23 8.32 -3.30
CA GLY A 88 1.38 9.21 -4.10
C GLY A 88 1.71 9.16 -5.60
N ALA A 89 2.99 9.08 -5.96
CA ALA A 89 3.40 8.87 -7.35
C ALA A 89 2.97 7.49 -7.88
N LEU A 90 3.11 6.44 -7.07
CA LEU A 90 2.58 5.11 -7.41
C LEU A 90 1.06 5.14 -7.60
N THR A 91 0.34 5.88 -6.74
CA THR A 91 -1.11 6.10 -6.87
C THR A 91 -1.46 6.76 -8.20
N GLN A 92 -0.69 7.77 -8.63
CA GLN A 92 -0.90 8.40 -9.94
C GLN A 92 -0.68 7.43 -11.11
N ILE A 93 0.34 6.58 -11.03
CA ILE A 93 0.59 5.54 -12.05
C ILE A 93 -0.58 4.54 -12.09
N LEU A 94 -1.10 4.13 -10.94
CA LEU A 94 -2.25 3.22 -10.84
C LEU A 94 -3.52 3.81 -11.48
N LEU A 95 -3.67 5.13 -11.49
CA LEU A 95 -4.84 5.82 -12.08
C LEU A 95 -4.73 6.02 -13.61
N ASP A 96 -3.54 5.89 -14.18
CA ASP A 96 -3.31 5.96 -15.63
C ASP A 96 -3.57 4.62 -16.34
N LYS A 97 -3.81 3.57 -15.56
CA LYS A 97 -4.05 2.20 -16.01
C LYS A 97 -5.54 1.91 -16.14
#